data_AF-A0A519SAV1-F1
#
_entry.id   AF-A0A519SAV1-F1
#
_cell.length_a   1.000
_cell.length_b   1.000
_cell.length_c   1.000
_cell.angle_alpha   90.00
_cell.angle_beta   90.00
_cell.angle_gamma   90.00
#
_symmetry.space_group_name_H-M   'P 1'
#
loop_
_entity.id
_entity.type
_entity.pdbx_description
1 polymer ?
#
loop_
_entity_poly.entity_id
_entity_poly.type
_entity_poly.pdbx_seq_one_letter_code
_entity_poly.pdbx_strand_id
1 'polypeptide(L)'
;ISGEAEIEQEKIRKGNLAEWEWQQLHSKIGRLSEATLLIDDTPALNIFEFRAKCRRLKSQYDIQMIIIDYLQLMHGKGEGGGNREQEIGSISRALKSVAKELEVPVLALSQLSRAVESRPGQNGKRPMLSDLRESGSIEQDADMVLFLYRPEYYGIMEDENGRSNAGVGEVIIGKNRHGETGIVPLRFIGKYVKFGDLEDSFLPPSSFSAGSDSSMMPSESFDRPGNIIIRPSSMNDMQDDDPPF
;
A
#
# COMPACT_ATOMS: atom_id res chain seq x y z
N ILE A 1 2.38 -1.95 16.81
CA ILE A 1 2.41 -2.67 18.12
C ILE A 1 1.19 -3.57 18.29
N SER A 2 -0.04 -3.03 18.44
CA SER A 2 -1.28 -3.84 18.56
C SER A 2 -1.43 -4.92 17.48
N GLY A 3 -1.26 -4.56 16.21
CA GLY A 3 -1.32 -5.52 15.09
C GLY A 3 -0.18 -6.56 15.05
N GLU A 4 1.01 -6.21 15.51
CA GLU A 4 2.19 -7.11 15.53
C GLU A 4 2.12 -8.09 16.70
N ALA A 5 1.67 -7.60 17.86
CA ALA A 5 1.53 -8.40 19.07
C ALA A 5 0.22 -9.20 19.12
N GLU A 6 -0.76 -8.86 18.28
CA GLU A 6 -2.12 -9.44 18.30
C GLU A 6 -2.82 -9.29 19.67
N ILE A 7 -2.57 -8.14 20.29
CA ILE A 7 -3.15 -7.73 21.57
C ILE A 7 -4.05 -6.53 21.30
N GLU A 8 -5.23 -6.52 21.92
CA GLU A 8 -6.20 -5.44 21.74
C GLU A 8 -5.59 -4.07 22.11
N GLN A 9 -5.76 -3.08 21.22
CA GLN A 9 -5.18 -1.73 21.40
C GLN A 9 -5.60 -1.08 22.73
N GLU A 10 -6.84 -1.31 23.19
CA GLU A 10 -7.30 -0.79 24.46
C GLU A 10 -6.55 -1.35 25.66
N LYS A 11 -6.21 -2.64 25.64
CA LYS A 11 -5.47 -3.28 26.73
C LYS A 11 -4.05 -2.73 26.83
N ILE A 12 -3.39 -2.54 25.68
CA ILE A 12 -2.06 -1.92 25.62
C ILE A 12 -2.14 -0.48 26.15
N ARG A 13 -3.12 0.32 25.69
CA ARG A 13 -3.27 1.72 26.12
C ARG A 13 -3.58 1.86 27.62
N LYS A 14 -4.37 0.93 28.18
CA LYS A 14 -4.74 0.92 29.61
C LYS A 14 -3.67 0.24 30.50
N GLY A 15 -2.69 -0.46 29.91
CA GLY A 15 -1.69 -1.24 30.63
C GLY A 15 -2.24 -2.49 31.32
N ASN A 16 -3.46 -2.92 30.99
CA ASN A 16 -4.13 -4.06 31.61
C ASN A 16 -3.93 -5.33 30.75
N LEU A 17 -2.72 -5.89 30.83
CA LEU A 17 -2.31 -7.08 30.09
C LEU A 17 -2.20 -8.27 31.05
N ALA A 18 -2.71 -9.42 30.63
CA ALA A 18 -2.44 -10.67 31.33
C ALA A 18 -0.95 -11.06 31.19
N GLU A 19 -0.45 -11.91 32.08
CA GLU A 19 0.96 -12.34 32.07
C GLU A 19 1.39 -12.96 30.73
N TRP A 20 0.51 -13.75 30.10
CA TRP A 20 0.77 -14.33 28.79
C TRP A 20 0.75 -13.29 27.65
N GLU A 21 -0.04 -12.21 27.78
CA GLU A 21 -0.04 -11.09 26.83
C GLU A 21 1.25 -10.28 26.94
N TRP A 22 1.82 -10.13 28.15
CA TRP A 22 3.13 -9.52 28.36
C TRP A 22 4.26 -10.29 27.68
N GLN A 23 4.24 -11.62 27.80
CA GLN A 23 5.20 -12.50 27.13
C GLN A 23 5.06 -12.42 25.61
N GLN A 24 3.81 -12.42 25.10
CA GLN A 24 3.54 -12.24 23.67
C GLN A 24 4.06 -10.90 23.15
N LEU A 25 3.82 -9.80 23.90
CA LEU A 25 4.31 -8.47 23.55
C LEU A 25 5.83 -8.45 23.46
N HIS A 26 6.55 -8.97 24.46
CA HIS A 26 8.01 -9.01 24.46
C HIS A 26 8.57 -9.86 23.31
N SER A 27 7.98 -11.01 23.04
CA SER A 27 8.41 -11.89 21.95
C SER A 27 8.21 -11.25 20.57
N LYS A 28 7.10 -10.53 20.36
CA LYS A 28 6.74 -9.94 19.07
C LYS A 28 7.37 -8.57 18.82
N ILE A 29 7.65 -7.80 19.88
CA ILE A 29 8.18 -6.44 19.74
C ILE A 29 9.65 -6.42 19.31
N GLY A 30 10.41 -7.49 19.55
CA GLY A 30 11.83 -7.56 19.17
C GLY A 30 12.05 -7.23 17.68
N ARG A 31 11.27 -7.85 16.79
CA ARG A 31 11.33 -7.59 15.34
C ARG A 31 11.05 -6.12 14.99
N LEU A 32 10.10 -5.50 15.68
CA LEU A 32 9.74 -4.10 15.45
C LEU A 32 10.81 -3.15 16.03
N SER A 33 11.44 -3.52 17.14
CA SER A 33 12.52 -2.75 17.76
C SER A 33 13.81 -2.78 16.95
N GLU A 34 14.05 -3.85 16.19
CA GLU A 34 15.19 -4.00 15.29
C GLU A 34 14.93 -3.39 13.90
N ALA A 35 13.67 -3.07 13.58
CA ALA A 35 13.32 -2.50 12.30
C ALA A 35 13.83 -1.04 12.17
N THR A 36 14.48 -0.73 11.06
CA THR A 36 14.92 0.63 10.70
C THR A 36 13.73 1.51 10.31
N LEU A 37 12.89 1.85 11.29
CA LEU A 37 11.74 2.73 11.14
C LEU A 37 12.10 4.12 11.69
N LEU A 38 12.20 5.10 10.80
CA LEU A 38 12.49 6.49 11.18
C LEU A 38 11.17 7.26 11.27
N ILE A 39 10.85 7.73 12.48
CA ILE A 39 9.62 8.50 12.75
C ILE A 39 9.99 9.97 12.97
N ASP A 40 9.30 10.86 12.28
CA ASP A 40 9.37 12.29 12.49
C ASP A 40 7.95 12.81 12.76
N ASP A 41 7.71 13.22 14.01
CA ASP A 41 6.42 13.69 14.51
C ASP A 41 6.30 15.23 14.50
N THR A 42 7.19 15.92 13.79
CA THR A 42 7.16 17.38 13.69
C THR A 42 5.84 17.83 13.04
N PRO A 43 5.00 18.61 13.74
CA PRO A 43 3.73 19.07 13.20
C PRO A 43 3.94 20.14 12.12
N ALA A 44 2.96 20.29 11.23
CA ALA A 44 2.87 21.40 10.27
C ALA A 44 4.11 21.60 9.36
N LEU A 45 4.78 20.51 8.99
CA LEU A 45 5.94 20.56 8.09
C LEU A 45 5.58 21.19 6.75
N ASN A 46 6.33 22.23 6.36
CA ASN A 46 6.22 22.76 5.01
C ASN A 46 7.00 21.88 4.02
N ILE A 47 6.69 22.02 2.73
CA ILE A 47 7.27 21.18 1.68
C ILE A 47 8.79 21.30 1.53
N PHE A 48 9.37 22.46 1.84
CA PHE A 48 10.81 22.69 1.74
C PHE A 48 11.56 21.96 2.85
N GLU A 49 11.06 22.06 4.08
CA GLU A 49 11.56 21.33 5.25
C GLU A 49 11.43 19.82 5.04
N PHE A 50 10.26 19.37 4.57
CA PHE A 50 10.02 17.97 4.22
C PHE A 50 11.09 17.45 3.24
N ARG A 51 11.30 18.15 2.11
CA ARG A 51 12.32 17.77 1.11
C ARG A 51 13.72 17.73 1.71
N ALA A 52 14.11 18.73 2.50
CA ALA A 52 15.42 18.78 3.14
C ALA A 52 15.64 17.62 4.10
N LYS A 53 14.61 17.27 4.89
CA LYS A 53 14.63 16.12 5.80
C LYS A 53 14.74 14.81 5.03
N CYS A 54 13.93 14.59 4.00
CA CYS A 54 13.99 13.36 3.20
C CYS A 54 15.37 13.17 2.54
N ARG A 55 15.97 14.23 1.99
CA ARG A 55 17.35 14.19 1.44
C ARG A 55 18.37 13.79 2.49
N ARG A 56 18.32 14.40 3.68
CA ARG A 56 19.21 14.07 4.80
C ARG A 56 19.06 12.61 5.20
N LEU A 57 17.82 12.13 5.36
CA LEU A 57 17.55 10.75 5.75
C LEU A 57 17.97 9.74 4.68
N LYS A 58 17.76 10.04 3.38
CA LYS A 58 18.28 9.24 2.27
C LYS A 58 19.80 9.16 2.28
N SER A 59 20.49 10.27 2.54
CA SER A 59 21.96 10.26 2.62
C SER A 59 22.51 9.54 3.85
N GLN A 60 21.81 9.58 4.99
CA GLN A 60 22.29 9.01 6.25
C GLN A 60 21.95 7.53 6.41
N TYR A 61 20.76 7.12 5.96
CA TYR A 61 20.19 5.80 6.23
C TYR A 61 19.74 5.05 4.98
N ASP A 62 19.90 5.65 3.79
CA ASP A 62 19.43 5.10 2.52
C ASP A 62 17.96 4.63 2.56
N ILE A 63 17.06 5.53 2.98
CA ILE A 63 15.62 5.22 3.06
C ILE A 63 15.09 4.68 1.72
N GLN A 64 14.20 3.68 1.81
CA GLN A 64 13.63 2.99 0.65
C GLN A 64 12.14 3.30 0.43
N MET A 65 11.50 3.99 1.38
CA MET A 65 10.09 4.37 1.30
C MET A 65 9.83 5.59 2.18
N ILE A 66 8.87 6.41 1.78
CA ILE A 66 8.38 7.53 2.58
C ILE A 66 6.87 7.37 2.75
N ILE A 67 6.38 7.49 3.99
CA ILE A 67 4.95 7.47 4.33
C ILE A 67 4.58 8.81 4.96
N ILE A 68 3.49 9.42 4.52
CA ILE A 68 3.01 10.72 5.02
C ILE A 68 1.57 10.57 5.54
N ASP A 69 1.38 10.86 6.83
CA ASP A 69 0.08 10.86 7.52
C ASP A 69 -0.21 12.28 8.06
N TYR A 70 -1.05 13.10 7.43
CA TYR A 70 -1.68 12.98 6.10
C TYR A 70 -1.54 14.32 5.36
N LEU A 71 -1.70 14.32 4.03
CA LEU A 71 -1.36 15.45 3.13
C LEU A 71 -1.89 16.81 3.57
N GLN A 72 -3.12 16.83 4.09
CA GLN A 72 -3.82 18.06 4.46
C GLN A 72 -3.19 18.76 5.69
N LEU A 73 -2.27 18.13 6.43
CA LEU A 73 -1.52 18.78 7.51
C LEU A 73 -0.28 19.54 7.01
N MET A 74 0.07 19.42 5.73
CA MET A 74 1.16 20.19 5.13
C MET A 74 0.65 21.58 4.72
N HIS A 75 1.42 22.61 5.05
CA HIS A 75 1.14 23.99 4.67
C HIS A 75 2.02 24.43 3.49
N GLY A 76 1.40 25.08 2.52
CA GLY A 76 2.06 25.87 1.50
C GLY A 76 2.56 27.19 2.09
N LYS A 77 3.68 27.72 1.56
CA LYS A 77 4.16 29.06 1.90
C LYS A 77 3.10 30.10 1.46
N GLY A 78 2.25 30.55 2.37
CA GLY A 78 1.32 31.65 2.07
C GLY A 78 0.39 31.99 3.22
N GLU A 79 0.72 33.04 3.97
CA GLU A 79 -0.25 33.78 4.77
C GLU A 79 -1.27 34.44 3.83
N GLY A 80 -2.53 33.99 3.86
CA GLY A 80 -3.66 34.72 3.27
C GLY A 80 -4.33 34.04 2.06
N GLY A 81 -5.52 33.47 2.30
CA GLY A 81 -6.61 33.41 1.31
C GLY A 81 -6.40 32.60 0.02
N GLY A 82 -5.39 31.72 -0.05
CA GLY A 82 -5.20 30.84 -1.21
C GLY A 82 -6.33 29.81 -1.36
N ASN A 83 -6.72 29.50 -2.60
CA ASN A 83 -7.61 28.38 -2.89
C ASN A 83 -6.92 27.09 -2.43
N ARG A 84 -7.50 26.41 -1.44
CA ARG A 84 -6.97 25.18 -0.84
C ARG A 84 -6.65 24.11 -1.88
N GLU A 85 -7.42 24.06 -2.96
CA GLU A 85 -7.18 23.15 -4.08
C GLU A 85 -5.84 23.39 -4.79
N GLN A 86 -5.45 24.66 -4.93
CA GLN A 86 -4.17 25.04 -5.53
C GLN A 86 -3.00 24.68 -4.63
N GLU A 87 -3.17 24.86 -3.31
CA GLU A 87 -2.18 24.49 -2.30
C GLU A 87 -1.95 22.98 -2.30
N ILE A 88 -3.02 22.18 -2.22
CA ILE A 88 -2.94 20.72 -2.27
C ILE A 88 -2.30 20.25 -3.59
N GLY A 89 -2.66 20.88 -4.72
CA GLY A 89 -2.01 20.57 -5.99
C GLY A 89 -0.52 20.90 -6.02
N SER A 90 -0.08 21.97 -5.35
CA SER A 90 1.34 22.28 -5.23
C SER A 90 2.08 21.25 -4.38
N ILE A 91 1.47 20.77 -3.30
CA ILE A 91 2.02 19.73 -2.42
C ILE A 91 2.14 18.43 -3.20
N SER A 92 1.08 18.00 -3.89
CA SER A 92 1.05 16.79 -4.71
C SER A 92 2.20 16.75 -5.73
N ARG A 93 2.37 17.81 -6.53
CA ARG A 93 3.47 17.93 -7.50
C ARG A 93 4.84 17.89 -6.84
N ALA A 94 4.99 18.56 -5.70
CA ALA A 94 6.26 18.59 -4.99
C ALA A 94 6.62 17.22 -4.41
N LEU A 95 5.65 16.47 -3.87
CA LEU A 95 5.86 15.09 -3.41
C LEU A 95 6.24 14.18 -4.57
N LYS A 96 5.59 14.31 -5.73
CA LYS A 96 5.98 13.58 -6.94
C LYS A 96 7.41 13.91 -7.38
N SER A 97 7.82 15.17 -7.25
CA SER A 97 9.21 15.56 -7.51
C SER A 97 10.18 14.93 -6.50
N VAL A 98 9.84 14.89 -5.21
CA VAL A 98 10.68 14.27 -4.18
C VAL A 98 10.81 12.76 -4.43
N ALA A 99 9.72 12.08 -4.77
CA ALA A 99 9.72 10.65 -5.11
C ALA A 99 10.68 10.34 -6.28
N LYS A 100 10.61 11.14 -7.35
CA LYS A 100 11.49 10.99 -8.52
C LYS A 100 12.93 11.34 -8.22
N GLU A 101 13.16 12.38 -7.44
CA GLU A 101 14.51 12.84 -7.11
C GLU A 101 15.26 11.86 -6.21
N LEU A 102 14.57 11.32 -5.20
CA LEU A 102 15.17 10.37 -4.25
C LEU A 102 15.08 8.92 -4.72
N GLU A 103 14.39 8.67 -5.84
CA GLU A 103 14.12 7.35 -6.40
C GLU A 103 13.47 6.39 -5.39
N VAL A 104 12.51 6.90 -4.62
CA VAL A 104 11.79 6.10 -3.61
C VAL A 104 10.27 6.25 -3.76
N PRO A 105 9.49 5.18 -3.50
CA PRO A 105 8.05 5.28 -3.40
C PRO A 105 7.63 6.20 -2.25
N VAL A 106 6.69 7.11 -2.54
CA VAL A 106 6.06 7.99 -1.56
C VAL A 106 4.60 7.60 -1.44
N LEU A 107 4.21 7.08 -0.27
CA LEU A 107 2.82 6.80 0.08
C LEU A 107 2.28 7.97 0.91
N ALA A 108 1.27 8.65 0.38
CA ALA A 108 0.64 9.76 1.08
C ALA A 108 -0.82 9.45 1.39
N LEU A 109 -1.19 9.59 2.66
CA LEU A 109 -2.57 9.45 3.09
C LEU A 109 -3.33 10.73 2.78
N SER A 110 -4.55 10.58 2.26
CA SER A 110 -5.45 11.70 1.99
C SER A 110 -6.81 11.40 2.60
N GLN A 111 -7.37 12.40 3.27
CA GLN A 111 -8.77 12.35 3.71
C GLN A 111 -9.71 12.63 2.55
N LEU A 112 -10.86 11.94 2.55
CA LEU A 112 -11.93 12.14 1.57
C LEU A 112 -12.89 13.23 2.02
N SER A 113 -13.56 13.85 1.06
CA SER A 113 -14.68 14.75 1.35
C SER A 113 -15.82 13.98 2.02
N ARG A 114 -16.56 14.66 2.93
CA ARG A 114 -17.77 14.10 3.56
C ARG A 114 -18.89 13.79 2.55
N ALA A 115 -18.76 14.25 1.30
CA ALA A 115 -19.73 13.99 0.23
C ALA A 115 -19.97 12.49 -0.03
N VAL A 116 -18.96 11.64 0.18
CA VAL A 116 -19.08 10.18 0.05
C VAL A 116 -20.15 9.61 0.98
N GLU A 117 -20.31 10.21 2.16
CA GLU A 117 -21.27 9.81 3.18
C GLU A 117 -22.71 10.23 2.85
N SER A 118 -22.91 11.15 1.92
CA SER A 118 -24.25 11.63 1.53
C SER A 118 -24.81 10.87 0.33
N ARG A 119 -24.01 10.04 -0.35
CA ARG A 119 -24.46 9.32 -1.55
C ARG A 119 -25.50 8.25 -1.19
N PRO A 120 -26.63 8.18 -1.90
CA PRO A 120 -27.65 7.15 -1.67
C PRO A 120 -27.19 5.78 -2.19
N GLY A 121 -27.71 4.71 -1.56
CA GLY A 121 -27.45 3.32 -1.94
C GLY A 121 -26.27 2.66 -1.19
N GLN A 122 -26.31 1.33 -1.07
CA GLN A 122 -25.27 0.54 -0.40
C GLN A 122 -23.91 0.65 -1.12
N ASN A 123 -23.92 0.57 -2.45
CA ASN A 123 -22.73 0.79 -3.29
C ASN A 123 -22.33 2.27 -3.38
N GLY A 124 -23.21 3.20 -2.98
CA GLY A 124 -22.96 4.64 -3.01
C GLY A 124 -21.89 5.07 -2.01
N LYS A 125 -21.69 4.32 -0.93
CA LYS A 125 -20.68 4.62 0.11
C LYS A 125 -19.26 4.23 -0.29
N ARG A 126 -19.08 3.54 -1.41
CA ARG A 126 -17.74 3.21 -1.93
C ARG A 126 -17.06 4.50 -2.42
N PRO A 127 -15.84 4.81 -1.92
CA PRO A 127 -15.09 5.97 -2.39
C PRO A 127 -14.76 5.87 -3.89
N MET A 128 -14.77 7.02 -4.55
CA MET A 128 -14.34 7.17 -5.94
C MET A 128 -13.40 8.35 -6.10
N LEU A 129 -12.75 8.47 -7.27
CA LEU A 129 -11.81 9.57 -7.56
C LEU A 129 -12.42 10.95 -7.34
N SER A 130 -13.70 11.12 -7.66
CA SER A 130 -14.41 12.39 -7.43
C SER A 130 -14.57 12.75 -5.94
N ASP A 131 -14.37 11.82 -5.00
CA ASP A 131 -14.43 12.09 -3.56
C ASP A 131 -13.14 12.76 -3.02
N LEU A 132 -12.07 12.80 -3.82
CA LEU A 132 -10.88 13.61 -3.57
C LEU A 132 -11.11 15.10 -3.89
N ARG A 133 -12.33 15.50 -4.30
CA ARG A 133 -12.70 16.86 -4.68
C ARG A 133 -12.29 17.86 -3.58
N GLU A 134 -11.57 18.90 -4.01
CA GLU A 134 -10.52 19.69 -3.33
C GLU A 134 -9.10 19.36 -3.83
N SER A 135 -8.93 18.26 -4.57
CA SER A 135 -7.61 17.74 -4.94
C SER A 135 -7.57 17.07 -6.33
N GLY A 136 -8.25 17.59 -7.35
CA GLY A 136 -8.21 17.01 -8.71
C GLY A 136 -6.78 16.88 -9.26
N SER A 137 -5.87 17.71 -8.76
CA SER A 137 -4.42 17.63 -8.97
C SER A 137 -3.77 16.36 -8.38
N ILE A 138 -4.19 15.89 -7.20
CA ILE A 138 -3.71 14.62 -6.63
C ILE A 138 -4.02 13.47 -7.58
N GLU A 139 -5.27 13.41 -8.07
CA GLU A 139 -5.66 12.37 -9.02
C GLU A 139 -4.74 12.39 -10.24
N GLN A 140 -4.46 13.55 -10.82
CA GLN A 140 -3.62 13.66 -12.02
C GLN A 140 -2.17 13.25 -11.75
N ASP A 141 -1.57 13.74 -10.67
CA ASP A 141 -0.15 13.56 -10.35
C ASP A 141 0.18 12.16 -9.83
N ALA A 142 -0.75 11.51 -9.12
CA ALA A 142 -0.53 10.20 -8.54
C ALA A 142 -0.32 9.12 -9.62
N ASP A 143 0.60 8.19 -9.35
CA ASP A 143 0.76 6.99 -10.17
C ASP A 143 -0.32 5.96 -9.86
N MET A 144 -0.72 5.86 -8.60
CA MET A 144 -1.74 4.94 -8.10
C MET A 144 -2.60 5.64 -7.05
N VAL A 145 -3.90 5.35 -7.05
CA VAL A 145 -4.85 5.82 -6.02
C VAL A 145 -5.55 4.61 -5.44
N LEU A 146 -5.42 4.43 -4.13
CA LEU A 146 -6.03 3.36 -3.37
C LEU A 146 -7.06 3.95 -2.41
N PHE A 147 -8.26 3.37 -2.39
CA PHE A 147 -9.27 3.66 -1.38
C PHE A 147 -9.44 2.46 -0.46
N LEU A 148 -9.72 2.75 0.81
CA LEU A 148 -10.11 1.74 1.79
C LEU A 148 -11.61 1.81 2.00
N TYR A 149 -12.28 0.67 1.89
CA TYR A 149 -13.70 0.54 2.14
C TYR A 149 -13.99 -0.65 3.05
N ARG A 150 -14.96 -0.50 3.95
CA ARG A 150 -15.40 -1.57 4.86
C ARG A 150 -16.92 -1.63 4.84
N PRO A 151 -17.53 -2.63 4.19
CA PRO A 151 -18.99 -2.76 4.13
C PRO A 151 -19.63 -2.83 5.54
N GLU A 152 -19.00 -3.58 6.45
CA GLU A 152 -19.42 -3.73 7.84
C GLU A 152 -19.54 -2.40 8.58
N TYR A 153 -18.65 -1.42 8.30
CA TYR A 153 -18.70 -0.09 8.92
C TYR A 153 -20.01 0.65 8.59
N TYR A 154 -20.61 0.36 7.44
CA TYR A 154 -21.88 0.92 6.99
C TYR A 154 -23.09 0.03 7.31
N GLY A 155 -22.92 -1.03 8.10
CA GLY A 155 -23.97 -1.99 8.44
C GLY A 155 -24.35 -2.95 7.30
N ILE A 156 -23.50 -3.08 6.28
CA ILE A 156 -23.71 -4.00 5.16
C ILE A 156 -23.07 -5.34 5.51
N MET A 157 -23.87 -6.23 6.08
CA MET A 157 -23.39 -7.51 6.63
C MET A 157 -23.30 -8.64 5.59
N GLU A 158 -23.99 -8.49 4.47
CA GLU A 158 -24.04 -9.47 3.38
C GLU A 158 -23.82 -8.76 2.03
N ASP A 159 -23.15 -9.42 1.10
CA ASP A 159 -22.99 -8.96 -0.28
C ASP A 159 -24.19 -9.35 -1.15
N GLU A 160 -24.18 -8.94 -2.43
CA GLU A 160 -25.23 -9.25 -3.40
C GLU A 160 -25.41 -10.76 -3.65
N ASN A 161 -24.42 -11.58 -3.29
CA ASN A 161 -24.42 -13.03 -3.43
C ASN A 161 -24.76 -13.75 -2.10
N GLY A 162 -25.13 -13.02 -1.05
CA GLY A 162 -25.44 -13.57 0.27
C GLY A 162 -24.21 -14.01 1.09
N ARG A 163 -23.00 -13.61 0.70
CA ARG A 163 -21.76 -13.86 1.44
C ARG A 163 -21.62 -12.85 2.57
N SER A 164 -21.16 -13.30 3.74
CA SER A 164 -20.93 -12.39 4.87
C SER A 164 -19.76 -11.44 4.60
N ASN A 165 -19.99 -10.15 4.84
CA ASN A 165 -18.98 -9.08 4.82
C ASN A 165 -18.34 -8.84 6.20
N ALA A 166 -18.63 -9.68 7.20
CA ALA A 166 -18.08 -9.54 8.54
C ALA A 166 -16.55 -9.67 8.51
N GLY A 167 -15.84 -8.64 8.96
CA GLY A 167 -14.38 -8.61 8.93
C GLY A 167 -13.78 -8.53 7.52
N VAL A 168 -14.56 -8.15 6.49
CA VAL A 168 -14.05 -7.89 5.14
C VAL A 168 -13.67 -6.41 5.01
N GLY A 169 -12.46 -6.15 4.53
CA GLY A 169 -12.01 -4.84 4.08
C GLY A 169 -11.71 -4.90 2.58
N GLU A 170 -11.99 -3.83 1.86
CA GLU A 170 -11.72 -3.71 0.43
C GLU A 170 -10.64 -2.64 0.20
N VAL A 171 -9.62 -2.99 -0.57
CA VAL A 171 -8.69 -2.02 -1.18
C VAL A 171 -9.12 -1.81 -2.62
N ILE A 172 -9.69 -0.65 -2.89
CA ILE A 172 -10.17 -0.27 -4.22
C ILE A 172 -9.03 0.48 -4.94
N ILE A 173 -8.50 -0.10 -6.00
CA ILE A 173 -7.54 0.53 -6.90
C ILE A 173 -8.32 1.45 -7.84
N GLY A 174 -8.54 2.70 -7.43
CA GLY A 174 -9.29 3.69 -8.20
C GLY A 174 -8.52 4.22 -9.41
N LYS A 175 -7.19 4.22 -9.34
CA LYS A 175 -6.30 4.60 -10.45
C LYS A 175 -5.02 3.78 -10.40
N ASN A 176 -4.53 3.35 -11.56
CA ASN A 176 -3.22 2.75 -11.72
C ASN A 176 -2.63 3.16 -13.08
N ARG A 177 -1.49 3.85 -13.11
CA ARG A 177 -0.81 4.25 -14.37
C ARG A 177 -0.13 3.07 -15.08
N HIS A 178 0.15 1.97 -14.37
CA HIS A 178 0.97 0.87 -14.86
C HIS A 178 0.22 -0.47 -14.88
N GLY A 179 -1.10 -0.46 -14.77
CA GLY A 179 -1.90 -1.69 -14.72
C GLY A 179 -3.38 -1.44 -14.59
N GLU A 180 -4.11 -2.49 -14.25
CA GLU A 180 -5.57 -2.45 -14.15
C GLU A 180 -6.03 -1.83 -12.82
N THR A 181 -7.25 -1.30 -12.85
CA THR A 181 -8.02 -0.95 -11.66
C THR A 181 -8.82 -2.16 -11.20
N GLY A 182 -9.24 -2.18 -9.93
CA GLY A 182 -9.93 -3.33 -9.37
C GLY A 182 -10.15 -3.21 -7.88
N ILE A 183 -10.76 -4.24 -7.29
CA ILE A 183 -11.00 -4.33 -5.86
C ILE A 183 -10.24 -5.55 -5.35
N VAL A 184 -9.37 -5.34 -4.37
CA VAL A 184 -8.65 -6.40 -3.67
C VAL A 184 -9.31 -6.58 -2.31
N PRO A 185 -10.04 -7.68 -2.08
CA PRO A 185 -10.64 -7.96 -0.78
C PRO A 185 -9.55 -8.47 0.18
N LEU A 186 -9.59 -7.98 1.41
CA LEU A 186 -8.69 -8.31 2.51
C LEU A 186 -9.50 -8.66 3.75
N ARG A 187 -8.88 -9.40 4.68
CA ARG A 187 -9.42 -9.59 6.01
C ARG A 187 -9.04 -8.39 6.87
N PHE A 188 -10.01 -7.78 7.54
CA PHE A 188 -9.79 -6.72 8.52
C PHE A 188 -10.17 -7.19 9.92
N ILE A 189 -9.19 -7.20 10.82
CA ILE A 189 -9.37 -7.58 12.23
C ILE A 189 -9.39 -6.29 13.07
N GLY A 190 -10.59 -5.74 13.29
CA GLY A 190 -10.78 -4.46 13.96
C GLY A 190 -10.18 -4.38 15.37
N LYS A 191 -10.19 -5.50 16.12
CA LYS A 191 -9.60 -5.60 17.46
C LYS A 191 -8.12 -5.24 17.52
N TYR A 192 -7.38 -5.51 16.45
CA TYR A 192 -5.94 -5.29 16.37
C TYR A 192 -5.55 -4.18 15.41
N VAL A 193 -6.53 -3.62 14.68
CA VAL A 193 -6.33 -2.69 13.55
C VAL A 193 -5.35 -3.31 12.53
N LYS A 194 -5.63 -4.56 12.14
CA LYS A 194 -4.76 -5.37 11.28
C LYS A 194 -5.49 -5.78 10.01
N PHE A 195 -4.86 -5.54 8.87
CA PHE A 195 -5.22 -6.18 7.61
C PHE A 195 -4.43 -7.48 7.47
N GLY A 196 -5.06 -8.51 6.91
CA GLY A 196 -4.45 -9.79 6.58
C GLY A 196 -5.05 -10.34 5.30
N ASP A 197 -4.45 -11.41 4.80
CA ASP A 197 -4.93 -12.08 3.60
C ASP A 197 -6.31 -12.69 3.86
N LEU A 198 -7.17 -12.58 2.85
CA LEU A 198 -8.48 -13.21 2.88
C LEU A 198 -8.32 -14.65 2.38
N GLU A 199 -8.72 -15.63 3.19
CA GLU A 199 -8.69 -17.04 2.78
C GLU A 199 -9.50 -17.25 1.49
N ASP A 200 -9.00 -18.08 0.57
CA ASP A 200 -9.57 -18.33 -0.78
C ASP A 200 -11.08 -18.63 -0.78
N SER A 201 -11.59 -19.16 0.33
CA SER A 201 -13.01 -19.48 0.51
C SER A 201 -13.94 -18.26 0.41
N PHE A 202 -13.43 -17.02 0.50
CA PHE A 202 -14.20 -15.77 0.49
C PHE A 202 -14.01 -14.92 -0.77
N LEU A 203 -13.23 -15.38 -1.76
CA LEU A 203 -13.08 -14.65 -3.02
C LEU A 203 -14.33 -14.85 -3.90
N PRO A 204 -14.92 -13.77 -4.47
CA PRO A 204 -15.98 -13.93 -5.46
C PRO A 204 -15.41 -14.64 -6.70
N PRO A 205 -16.21 -15.47 -7.40
CA PRO A 205 -15.74 -16.29 -8.53
C PRO A 205 -15.23 -15.48 -9.75
N SER A 206 -15.35 -14.15 -9.73
CA SER A 206 -14.88 -13.25 -10.79
C SER A 206 -13.64 -12.43 -10.44
N SER A 207 -13.07 -12.54 -9.23
CA SER A 207 -11.74 -11.97 -8.96
C SER A 207 -10.67 -12.97 -9.40
N PHE A 208 -10.16 -12.78 -10.62
CA PHE A 208 -9.07 -13.56 -11.21
C PHE A 208 -9.30 -15.08 -11.21
N SER A 209 -10.19 -15.54 -12.09
CA SER A 209 -10.06 -16.90 -12.65
C SER A 209 -8.80 -16.95 -13.51
N ALA A 210 -7.62 -16.99 -12.86
CA ALA A 210 -6.50 -17.68 -13.46
C ALA A 210 -6.97 -19.11 -13.71
N GLY A 211 -7.11 -19.49 -14.98
CA GLY A 211 -7.46 -20.86 -15.36
C GLY A 211 -6.55 -21.83 -14.61
N SER A 212 -7.07 -23.04 -14.34
CA SER A 212 -6.44 -24.07 -13.51
C SER A 212 -5.13 -24.66 -14.09
N ASP A 213 -4.36 -23.88 -14.84
CA ASP A 213 -3.13 -24.26 -15.54
C ASP A 213 -1.96 -23.29 -15.25
N SER A 214 -2.13 -22.28 -14.40
CA SER A 214 -1.04 -21.38 -13.98
C SER A 214 -0.81 -21.39 -12.47
N SER A 215 -0.76 -22.58 -11.87
CA SER A 215 -0.06 -22.75 -10.60
C SER A 215 1.44 -22.59 -10.84
N MET A 216 2.01 -21.43 -10.47
CA MET A 216 3.45 -21.32 -10.26
C MET A 216 3.83 -22.24 -9.09
N MET A 217 4.20 -23.48 -9.42
CA MET A 217 4.91 -24.36 -8.50
C MET A 217 6.23 -23.68 -8.12
N PRO A 218 6.62 -23.65 -6.84
CA PRO A 218 7.96 -23.19 -6.46
C PRO A 218 8.98 -24.10 -7.14
N SER A 219 9.98 -23.52 -7.82
CA SER A 219 10.97 -24.29 -8.57
C SER A 219 11.80 -25.17 -7.62
N GLU A 220 11.67 -26.49 -7.71
CA GLU A 220 12.47 -27.48 -6.96
C GLU A 220 13.95 -27.58 -7.43
N SER A 221 14.41 -26.63 -8.25
CA SER A 221 15.72 -26.65 -8.90
C SER A 221 16.90 -26.23 -8.01
N PHE A 222 16.69 -26.01 -6.71
CA PHE A 222 17.77 -25.66 -5.77
C PHE A 222 18.33 -26.86 -4.97
N ASP A 223 17.64 -28.03 -4.97
CA ASP A 223 17.99 -29.16 -4.08
C ASP A 223 18.56 -30.41 -4.78
N ARG A 224 19.05 -30.30 -6.02
CA ARG A 224 19.72 -31.44 -6.70
C ARG A 224 21.24 -31.24 -6.78
N PRO A 225 22.06 -32.11 -6.15
CA PRO A 225 23.48 -32.14 -6.40
C PRO A 225 23.73 -32.88 -7.74
N GLY A 226 24.28 -32.17 -8.73
CA GLY A 226 24.92 -32.78 -9.89
C GLY A 226 24.04 -33.04 -11.12
N ASN A 227 24.06 -32.11 -12.07
CA ASN A 227 24.52 -32.36 -13.45
C ASN A 227 24.54 -31.04 -14.22
N ILE A 228 25.73 -30.46 -14.34
CA ILE A 228 25.98 -29.30 -15.20
C ILE A 228 25.85 -29.78 -16.65
N ILE A 229 24.84 -29.28 -17.38
CA ILE A 229 24.76 -29.40 -18.84
C ILE A 229 25.08 -28.01 -19.40
N ILE A 230 26.33 -27.83 -19.83
CA ILE A 230 26.72 -26.66 -20.64
C ILE A 230 26.19 -26.92 -22.05
N ARG A 231 25.22 -26.11 -22.48
CA ARG A 231 24.79 -26.07 -23.88
C ARG A 231 25.74 -25.14 -24.65
N PRO A 232 26.47 -25.61 -25.68
CA PRO A 232 27.24 -24.73 -26.55
C PRO A 232 26.31 -23.89 -27.44
N SER A 233 26.72 -22.65 -27.70
CA SER A 233 26.00 -21.67 -28.51
C SER A 233 25.99 -22.04 -30.00
N SER A 234 24.91 -21.71 -30.72
CA SER A 234 24.70 -21.99 -32.15
C SER A 234 25.59 -21.20 -33.13
N MET A 235 26.74 -20.71 -32.66
CA MET A 235 27.80 -20.09 -33.49
C MET A 235 28.96 -21.05 -33.76
N ASN A 236 28.95 -22.26 -33.17
CA ASN A 236 29.98 -23.28 -33.38
C ASN A 236 29.70 -24.26 -34.54
N ASP A 237 28.56 -24.15 -35.24
CA ASP A 237 28.19 -25.02 -36.37
C ASP A 237 28.43 -24.37 -37.75
N MET A 238 29.31 -23.36 -37.84
CA MET A 238 29.84 -22.95 -39.15
C MET A 238 30.96 -23.90 -39.54
N GLN A 239 30.60 -24.92 -40.32
CA GLN A 239 31.57 -25.75 -41.00
C GLN A 239 32.15 -24.95 -42.17
N ASP A 240 33.33 -24.37 -41.95
CA ASP A 240 34.27 -23.99 -42.99
C ASP A 240 34.66 -25.27 -43.75
N ASP A 241 34.12 -25.48 -44.95
CA ASP A 241 34.77 -26.27 -46.01
C ASP A 241 33.99 -26.13 -47.32
N ASP A 242 34.47 -25.24 -48.19
CA ASP A 242 34.75 -25.59 -49.60
C ASP A 242 35.57 -24.47 -50.29
N PRO A 243 36.83 -24.74 -50.68
CA PRO A 243 37.55 -23.98 -51.69
C PRO A 243 37.80 -24.86 -52.96
N PRO A 244 38.47 -24.37 -54.01
CA PRO A 244 38.08 -23.32 -54.94
C PRO A 244 38.02 -23.86 -56.39
N PHE A 245 37.06 -23.42 -57.20
CA PHE A 245 37.17 -23.35 -58.67
C PHE A 245 36.30 -22.23 -59.23
#